data_AF-A0A0G1KDM4-F1
#
_entry.id   AF-A0A0G1KDM4-F1
#
_cell.length_a   1.000
_cell.length_b   1.000
_cell.length_c   1.000
_cell.angle_alpha   90.00
_cell.angle_beta   90.00
_cell.angle_gamma   90.00
#
_symmetry.space_group_name_H-M   'P 1'
#
loop_
_entity.id
_entity.type
_entity.pdbx_description
1 polymer ?
#
loop_
_entity_poly.entity_id
_entity_poly.type
_entity_poly.pdbx_seq_one_letter_code
_entity_poly.pdbx_strand_id
1 'polypeptide(L)' 'MKIIKVTHTLLALVSGVLLIGYGGWDDSPGAQGIGLLTIIGSIILIVSMYRNSRKVKDLR' A
#
# COMPACT_ATOMS: atom_id res chain seq x y z
N MET A 1 -12.70 -9.25 -8.82
CA MET A 1 -11.58 -8.26 -8.93
C MET A 1 -11.32 -7.44 -7.66
N LYS A 2 -12.31 -7.08 -6.83
CA LYS A 2 -12.06 -6.31 -5.58
C LYS A 2 -11.13 -7.03 -4.61
N ILE A 3 -11.34 -8.33 -4.38
CA ILE A 3 -10.51 -9.15 -3.48
C ILE A 3 -9.05 -9.17 -3.95
N ILE A 4 -8.80 -9.47 -5.23
CA ILE A 4 -7.44 -9.48 -5.81
C ILE A 4 -6.71 -8.15 -5.59
N LYS A 5 -7.41 -7.01 -5.78
CA LYS A 5 -6.85 -5.68 -5.53
C LYS A 5 -6.48 -5.50 -4.06
N VAL A 6 -7.40 -5.81 -3.13
CA VAL A 6 -7.13 -5.72 -1.69
C VAL A 6 -5.94 -6.60 -1.30
N THR A 7 -5.90 -7.86 -1.77
CA THR A 7 -4.82 -8.79 -1.47
C THR A 7 -3.48 -8.27 -1.98
N HIS A 8 -3.41 -7.76 -3.22
CA HIS A 8 -2.18 -7.16 -3.76
C HIS A 8 -1.74 -5.93 -2.95
N THR A 9 -2.68 -5.08 -2.55
CA THR A 9 -2.34 -3.88 -1.76
C THR A 9 -1.83 -4.22 -0.37
N LEU A 10 -2.38 -5.25 0.28
CA LEU A 10 -1.87 -5.76 1.55
C LEU A 10 -0.47 -6.35 1.39
N LEU A 11 -0.23 -7.12 0.34
CA LEU A 11 1.12 -7.62 0.03
C LEU A 11 2.11 -6.47 -0.15
N ALA A 12 1.76 -5.47 -0.96
CA ALA A 12 2.62 -4.30 -1.21
C ALA A 12 2.94 -3.54 0.09
N LEU A 13 1.96 -3.40 0.98
CA LEU A 13 2.16 -2.74 2.27
C LEU A 13 3.14 -3.51 3.16
N VAL A 14 3.01 -4.84 3.25
CA VAL A 14 3.95 -5.70 3.97
C VAL A 14 5.35 -5.62 3.35
N SER A 15 5.44 -5.71 2.03
CA SER A 15 6.71 -5.59 1.30
C SER A 15 7.39 -4.25 1.55
N GLY A 16 6.63 -3.15 1.61
CA GLY A 16 7.17 -1.83 1.92
C GLY A 16 7.79 -1.74 3.31
N VAL A 17 7.14 -2.33 4.33
CA VAL A 17 7.69 -2.40 5.69
C VAL A 17 8.97 -3.23 5.73
N LEU A 18 8.97 -4.39 5.06
CA LEU A 18 10.16 -5.23 4.95
C LEU A 18 11.31 -4.51 4.24
N LEU A 19 11.03 -3.72 3.21
CA LEU A 19 12.05 -2.97 2.48
C LEU A 19 12.66 -1.84 3.32
N ILE A 20 11.88 -1.21 4.20
CA ILE A 20 12.41 -0.25 5.18
C ILE A 20 13.31 -0.97 6.18
N GLY A 21 12.89 -2.10 6.73
CA GLY A 21 13.70 -2.90 7.66
C GLY A 21 15.01 -3.37 7.02
N TYR A 22 14.93 -3.91 5.80
CA TYR A 22 16.09 -4.34 5.02
C TYR A 22 17.01 -3.16 4.67
N GLY A 23 16.44 -2.04 4.22
CA GLY A 23 17.21 -0.83 3.92
C GLY A 23 17.83 -0.18 5.15
N GLY A 24 17.29 -0.41 6.35
CA GLY A 24 17.92 -0.05 7.62
C GLY A 24 19.07 -0.97 8.00
N TRP A 25 18.98 -2.25 7.66
CA TRP A 25 20.06 -3.21 7.89
C TRP A 25 21.22 -3.04 6.89
N ASP A 26 20.93 -2.67 5.65
CA ASP A 26 21.90 -2.44 4.57
C ASP A 26 22.39 -0.98 4.48
N ASP A 27 22.05 -0.12 5.46
CA ASP A 27 22.33 1.33 5.46
C ASP A 27 22.02 2.02 4.10
N SER A 28 20.98 1.52 3.41
CA SER A 28 20.60 1.94 2.07
C SER A 28 19.38 2.87 2.14
N PRO A 29 19.60 4.20 2.14
CA PRO A 29 18.48 5.16 2.18
C PRO A 29 17.57 5.03 0.95
N GLY A 30 18.08 4.52 -0.17
CA GLY A 30 17.28 4.23 -1.36
C GLY A 30 16.24 3.13 -1.12
N ALA A 31 16.64 2.01 -0.49
CA ALA A 31 15.71 0.93 -0.15
C ALA A 31 14.64 1.39 0.85
N GLN A 32 15.02 2.20 1.85
CA GLN A 32 14.07 2.81 2.77
C GLN A 32 13.08 3.74 2.05
N GLY A 33 13.57 4.56 1.11
CA GLY A 33 12.75 5.45 0.30
C GLY A 33 11.73 4.71 -0.57
N ILE A 34 12.14 3.64 -1.25
CA ILE A 34 11.23 2.78 -2.03
C ILE A 34 10.21 2.12 -1.12
N GLY A 35 10.61 1.66 0.07
CA GLY A 35 9.70 1.06 1.05
C GLY A 35 8.63 2.06 1.50
N LEU A 36 9.03 3.29 1.81
CA LEU A 36 8.12 4.37 2.19
C LEU A 36 7.13 4.72 1.07
N LEU A 37 7.61 4.88 -0.16
CA LEU A 37 6.74 5.16 -1.32
C LEU A 37 5.73 4.03 -1.56
N THR A 38 6.16 2.78 -1.37
CA THR A 38 5.30 1.60 -1.50
C THR A 38 4.18 1.62 -0.46
N ILE A 39 4.49 1.96 0.80
CA ILE A 39 3.50 2.10 1.87
C ILE A 39 2.51 3.21 1.56
N ILE A 40 3.00 4.41 1.18
CA ILE A 40 2.16 5.56 0.85
C ILE A 40 1.21 5.23 -0.31
N GLY A 41 1.74 4.66 -1.40
CA GLY A 41 0.93 4.24 -2.55
C GLY A 41 -0.15 3.23 -2.17
N SER A 42 0.18 2.28 -1.29
CA SER A 42 -0.77 1.28 -0.78
C SER A 42 -1.90 1.93 0.02
N ILE A 43 -1.58 2.88 0.90
CA ILE A 43 -2.59 3.63 1.69
C ILE A 43 -3.52 4.41 0.76
N ILE A 44 -2.98 5.16 -0.20
CA ILE A 44 -3.77 5.94 -1.17
C ILE A 44 -4.76 5.02 -1.91
N LEU A 45 -4.29 3.84 -2.33
CA LEU A 45 -5.11 2.88 -3.08
C LEU A 45 -6.23 2.30 -2.20
N ILE A 46 -5.95 1.96 -0.94
CA ILE A 46 -6.99 1.52 0.03
C ILE A 46 -8.04 2.61 0.24
N VAL A 47 -7.61 3.85 0.48
CA VAL A 47 -8.53 4.99 0.70
C VAL A 47 -9.39 5.23 -0.54
N SER A 48 -8.82 5.18 -1.73
CA SER A 48 -9.55 5.31 -3.01
C SER A 48 -10.61 4.22 -3.17
N MET A 49 -10.25 2.96 -2.86
CA MET A 49 -11.18 1.82 -2.91
C MET A 49 -12.34 1.97 -1.91
N TYR A 50 -12.05 2.48 -0.71
CA TYR A 50 -13.05 2.72 0.33
C TYR A 50 -14.03 3.83 -0.11
N ARG A 51 -13.51 4.97 -0.58
CA ARG A 51 -14.32 6.09 -1.09
C ARG A 51 -15.24 5.67 -2.24
N ASN A 52 -14.71 4.89 -3.18
CA ASN A 52 -15.51 4.42 -4.31
C ASN A 52 -16.63 3.45 -3.87
N SER A 53 -16.38 2.63 -2.85
CA SER A 53 -17.39 1.71 -2.32
C SER A 53 -18.49 2.42 -1.53
N ARG A 54 -18.20 3.58 -0.91
CA ARG A 54 -19.19 4.45 -0.25
C ARG A 54 -20.11 5.14 -1.27
N LYS A 55 -19.53 5.76 -2.31
CA LYS A 55 -20.32 6.40 -3.38
C LYS A 55 -21.36 5.48 -4.02
N VAL A 56 -21.01 4.20 -4.23
CA VAL A 56 -21.95 3.21 -4.80
C VAL A 56 -23.08 2.86 -3.84
N LYS A 57 -22.87 2.94 -2.51
CA LYS A 57 -23.95 2.73 -1.53
C LYS A 57 -24.93 3.90 -1.47
N ASP A 58 -24.45 5.14 -1.59
CA ASP A 58 -25.31 6.34 -1.54
C ASP A 58 -26.22 6.50 -2.79
N LEU A 59 -25.93 5.75 -3.86
CA LEU A 59 -26.71 5.75 -5.12
C LEU A 59 -27.78 4.65 -5.20
N ARG A 60 -27.86 3.78 -4.19
CA ARG A 60 -28.84 2.69 -4.09
C ARG A 60 -29.87 2.99 -3.01
#